data_AF-A0A172ZDK6-F1
#
_entry.id   AF-A0A172ZDK6-F1
#
_cell.length_a   1.000
_cell.length_b   1.000
_cell.length_c   1.000
_cell.angle_alpha   90.00
_cell.angle_beta   90.00
_cell.angle_gamma   90.00
#
_symmetry.space_group_name_H-M   'P 1'
#
loop_
_entity.id
_entity.type
_entity.pdbx_description
1 polymer ?
#
loop_
_entity_poly.entity_id
_entity_poly.type
_entity_poly.pdbx_seq_one_letter_code
_entity_poly.pdbx_strand_id
1 'polypeptide(L)' 'MDLNNYKDMWTIHKDQYALLEVAQNKYAIVDIPNKAAVIIEDSKLSEKIKRQMMNHGNRILDHSWFANNL' A
#
# COMPACT_ATOMS: atom_id res chain seq x y z
N MET A 1 -3.61 6.85 11.98
CA MET A 1 -4.21 5.56 11.56
C MET A 1 -3.20 4.48 11.86
N ASP A 2 -3.56 3.48 12.66
CA ASP A 2 -2.64 2.42 13.08
C ASP A 2 -2.49 1.34 12.01
N LEU A 3 -1.25 0.89 11.79
CA LEU A 3 -0.93 -0.17 10.84
C LEU A 3 -1.65 -1.50 11.19
N ASN A 4 -1.97 -1.69 12.46
CA ASN A 4 -2.71 -2.85 12.96
C ASN A 4 -4.14 -2.91 12.41
N ASN A 5 -4.77 -1.76 12.09
CA ASN A 5 -6.11 -1.73 11.50
C ASN A 5 -6.11 -2.21 10.05
N TYR A 6 -4.97 -2.16 9.38
CA TYR A 6 -4.85 -2.59 7.99
C TYR A 6 -4.36 -4.04 7.84
N LYS A 7 -3.93 -4.66 8.94
CA LYS A 7 -3.19 -5.94 8.96
C LYS A 7 -3.89 -7.10 8.24
N ASP A 8 -5.20 -7.00 8.01
CA ASP A 8 -5.99 -7.97 7.24
C ASP A 8 -6.89 -7.31 6.17
N MET A 9 -6.93 -5.99 6.06
CA MET A 9 -7.84 -5.29 5.12
C MET A 9 -7.38 -5.40 3.67
N TRP A 10 -6.07 -5.26 3.41
CA TRP A 10 -5.52 -5.36 2.06
C TRP A 10 -5.53 -6.78 1.48
N THR A 11 -5.56 -7.81 2.34
CA THR A 11 -5.67 -9.21 1.92
C THR A 11 -7.12 -9.60 1.62
N ILE A 12 -8.09 -9.02 2.32
CA ILE A 12 -9.53 -9.28 2.11
C ILE A 12 -10.08 -8.46 0.93
N HIS A 13 -9.68 -7.21 0.79
CA HIS A 13 -10.21 -6.27 -0.21
C HIS A 13 -9.14 -5.84 -1.22
N LYS A 14 -8.56 -6.81 -1.93
CA LYS A 14 -7.41 -6.60 -2.83
C LYS A 14 -7.60 -5.54 -3.92
N ASP A 15 -8.84 -5.28 -4.34
CA ASP A 15 -9.17 -4.30 -5.39
C ASP A 15 -9.30 -2.87 -4.84
N GLN A 16 -9.45 -2.73 -3.52
CA GLN A 16 -9.57 -1.44 -2.82
C GLN A 16 -8.21 -0.93 -2.33
N TYR A 17 -7.28 -1.85 -2.08
CA TYR A 17 -5.96 -1.53 -1.56
C TYR A 17 -4.85 -1.81 -2.57
N ALA A 18 -3.99 -0.81 -2.77
CA ALA A 18 -2.85 -0.93 -3.65
C ALA A 18 -1.55 -0.53 -2.94
N LEU A 19 -0.43 -1.02 -3.46
CA LEU A 19 0.90 -0.69 -2.98
C LEU A 19 1.44 0.48 -3.81
N LEU A 20 1.87 1.57 -3.19
CA LEU A 20 2.50 2.70 -3.85
C LEU A 20 3.97 2.78 -3.43
N GLU A 21 4.88 2.82 -4.39
CA GLU A 21 6.28 3.11 -4.10
C GLU A 21 6.46 4.62 -3.95
N VAL A 22 6.78 5.09 -2.73
CA VAL A 22 6.90 6.52 -2.42
C VAL A 22 8.35 7.01 -2.50
N ALA A 23 9.32 6.11 -2.32
CA ALA A 23 10.75 6.32 -2.53
C ALA A 23 11.42 4.96 -2.72
N GLN A 24 12.72 4.96 -3.05
CA GLN A 24 13.48 3.72 -3.23
C GLN A 24 13.34 2.79 -2.01
N ASN A 25 12.74 1.61 -2.19
CA ASN A 25 12.46 0.62 -1.14
C ASN A 25 11.55 1.13 0.00
N LYS A 26 10.75 2.18 -0.25
CA LYS A 26 9.72 2.66 0.68
C LYS A 26 8.37 2.57 0.02
N TYR A 27 7.48 1.83 0.67
CA TYR A 27 6.14 1.59 0.17
C TYR A 27 5.09 2.17 1.11
N ALA A 28 3.99 2.62 0.53
CA ALA A 28 2.77 2.99 1.21
C ALA A 28 1.64 2.07 0.76
N ILE A 29 0.68 1.84 1.64
CA ILE A 29 -0.59 1.21 1.28
C ILE A 29 -1.58 2.32 0.99
N VAL A 30 -2.20 2.26 -0.17
CA VAL A 30 -3.20 3.22 -0.63
C VAL A 30 -4.58 2.58 -0.55
N ASP A 31 -5.50 3.26 0.10
CA ASP A 31 -6.94 3.04 0.03
C ASP A 31 -7.48 3.87 -1.13
N ILE A 32 -7.81 3.19 -2.24
CA ILE A 32 -8.23 3.83 -3.49
C ILE A 32 -9.57 4.58 -3.30
N PRO A 33 -10.64 3.97 -2.75
CA PRO A 33 -11.91 4.66 -2.53
C PRO A 33 -11.80 5.92 -1.66
N ASN A 34 -11.04 5.84 -0.57
CA ASN A 34 -10.95 6.92 0.41
C ASN A 34 -9.84 7.94 0.09
N LYS A 35 -9.08 7.72 -0.99
CA LYS A 35 -7.89 8.53 -1.35
C LYS A 35 -6.93 8.74 -0.18
N ALA A 36 -6.75 7.71 0.63
CA ALA A 36 -5.90 7.74 1.81
C ALA A 36 -4.65 6.88 1.60
N ALA A 37 -3.52 7.28 2.17
CA ALA A 37 -2.28 6.51 2.11
C ALA A 37 -1.65 6.36 3.49
N VAL A 38 -1.15 5.17 3.78
CA VAL A 38 -0.38 4.87 5.00
C VAL A 38 1.04 4.52 4.60
N ILE A 39 1.97 5.37 5.03
CA ILE A 39 3.41 5.17 4.81
C ILE A 39 3.93 4.16 5.82
N ILE A 40 4.67 3.16 5.34
CA ILE A 40 5.32 2.17 6.18
C ILE A 40 6.76 2.63 6.42
N GLU A 41 7.07 3.16 7.61
CA GLU A 41 8.40 3.69 7.92
C GLU A 41 9.45 2.60 8.20
N ASP A 42 9.02 1.46 8.74
CA ASP A 42 9.91 0.32 8.99
C ASP A 42 10.19 -0.45 7.69
N SER A 43 11.46 -0.49 7.29
CA SER A 43 11.89 -1.11 6.02
C SER A 43 11.69 -2.63 5.98
N LYS A 44 11.85 -3.35 7.10
CA LYS A 44 11.62 -4.79 7.17
C LYS A 44 10.13 -5.10 7.04
N LEU A 45 9.29 -4.29 7.67
CA LEU A 45 7.85 -4.39 7.60
C LEU A 45 7.33 -4.04 6.20
N SER A 46 7.89 -3.00 5.58
CA SER A 46 7.57 -2.57 4.22
C SER A 46 7.80 -3.69 3.20
N GLU A 47 8.97 -4.35 3.26
CA GLU A 47 9.31 -5.49 2.40
C GLU A 47 8.43 -6.73 2.66
N LYS A 48 8.01 -6.94 3.92
CA LYS A 48 7.07 -8.01 4.26
C LYS A 48 5.69 -7.76 3.66
N ILE A 49 5.17 -6.54 3.83
CA ILE A 49 3.85 -6.14 3.32
C ILE A 49 3.84 -6.17 1.79
N LYS A 50 4.87 -5.63 1.14
CA LYS A 50 5.05 -5.72 -0.31
C LYS A 50 4.90 -7.17 -0.80
N ARG A 51 5.66 -8.09 -0.22
CA ARG A 51 5.59 -9.51 -0.58
C ARG A 51 4.20 -10.09 -0.37
N GLN A 52 3.55 -9.77 0.75
CA GLN A 52 2.20 -10.25 1.04
C GLN A 52 1.17 -9.71 0.03
N MET A 53 1.17 -8.42 -0.25
CA MET A 53 0.25 -7.78 -1.21
C MET A 53 0.49 -8.30 -2.63
N MET A 54 1.74 -8.49 -3.03
CA MET A 54 2.07 -9.10 -4.33
C MET A 54 1.58 -10.55 -4.45
N ASN A 55 1.76 -11.35 -3.40
CA ASN A 55 1.29 -12.74 -3.38
C ASN A 55 -0.25 -12.83 -3.45
N HIS A 56 -0.97 -11.81 -2.98
CA HIS A 56 -2.44 -11.74 -3.05
C HIS A 56 -2.95 -11.09 -4.35
N GLY A 57 -2.05 -10.63 -5.22
CA GLY A 57 -2.41 -10.00 -6.49
C GLY A 57 -2.95 -8.58 -6.36
N ASN A 58 -2.61 -7.87 -5.27
CA ASN A 58 -2.89 -6.44 -5.15
C ASN A 58 -2.16 -5.67 -6.24
N ARG A 59 -2.73 -4.52 -6.63
CA ARG A 59 -2.13 -3.65 -7.65
C ARG A 59 -0.93 -2.89 -7.06
N ILE A 60 0.10 -2.70 -7.87
CA ILE A 60 1.13 -1.69 -7.61
C ILE A 60 0.77 -0.44 -8.38
N LEU A 61 0.79 0.70 -7.70
CA LEU A 61 0.66 2.03 -8.27
C LEU A 61 2.05 2.64 -8.39
N ASP A 62 2.26 3.35 -9.48
CA ASP A 62 3.44 4.15 -9.73
C ASP A 62 3.24 5.59 -9.22
N HIS A 63 4.34 6.35 -9.13
CA HIS A 63 4.30 7.74 -8.67
C HIS A 63 3.32 8.62 -9.46
N SER A 64 3.05 8.30 -10.73
CA SER A 64 2.12 9.07 -11.55
C SER A 64 0.68 9.00 -11.02
N TRP A 65 0.28 7.91 -10.37
CA TRP A 65 -1.05 7.79 -9.79
C TRP A 65 -1.27 8.80 -8.66
N PHE A 66 -0.25 8.99 -7.82
CA PHE A 66 -0.31 9.96 -6.71
C PHE A 66 -0.37 11.40 -7.23
N ALA A 67 0.41 11.73 -8.27
CA ALA A 67 0.43 13.07 -8.86
C ALA A 67 -0.89 13.46 -9.56
N ASN A 68 -1.68 12.50 -10.03
CA ASN A 68 -2.92 12.76 -10.78
C ASN A 68 -4.21 12.67 -9.93
N ASN A 69 -4.15 12.22 -8.67
CA ASN A 69 -5.35 11.93 -7.86
C ASN A 69 -5.46 12.74 -6.54
N LEU A 70 -4.47 13.60 -6.27
CA LEU A 70 -4.51 14.67 -5.28
C LEU A 70 -5.30 15.87 -5.82
#